data_AF-A0A1A9VX53-F1
#
_entry.id   AF-A0A1A9VX53-F1
#
_cell.length_a   1.000
_cell.length_b   1.000
_cell.length_c   1.000
_cell.angle_alpha   90.00
_cell.angle_beta   90.00
_cell.angle_gamma   90.00
#
_symmetry.space_group_name_H-M   'P 1'
#
loop_
_entity.id
_entity.type
_entity.pdbx_description
1 polymer ?
#
loop_
_entity_poly.entity_id
_entity_poly.type
_entity_poly.pdbx_seq_one_letter_code
_entity_poly.pdbx_strand_id
1 'polypeptide(L)'
;MSKTKSWLLCYPKDREELLTMLTSVIVNYLEIEGDFLKWYEPQTFIRRHSPSINTAAYSLTKQSTLGYDVISLDGTVDPVKARELVSPNITLQGNFDTRDMYKTPKSLL
;
A
#
# COMPACT_ATOMS: atom_id res chain seq x y z
N MET A 1 -19.62 12.24 9.96
CA MET A 1 -18.88 11.29 9.12
C MET A 1 -18.76 11.85 7.70
N SER A 2 -17.72 11.50 6.94
CA SER A 2 -17.66 11.88 5.52
C SER A 2 -18.75 11.18 4.71
N LYS A 3 -19.17 11.78 3.59
CA LYS A 3 -20.18 11.20 2.68
C LYS A 3 -19.84 9.77 2.29
N THR A 4 -18.57 9.49 1.97
CA THR A 4 -18.08 8.15 1.62
C THR A 4 -18.24 7.13 2.75
N LYS A 5 -17.83 7.47 3.98
CA LYS A 5 -17.96 6.55 5.12
C LYS A 5 -19.42 6.27 5.45
N SER A 6 -20.28 7.28 5.33
CA SER A 6 -21.73 7.12 5.51
C SER A 6 -22.31 6.16 4.47
N TRP A 7 -21.95 6.33 3.20
CA TRP A 7 -22.46 5.50 2.12
C TRP A 7 -22.03 4.03 2.27
N LEU A 8 -20.74 3.79 2.58
CA LEU A 8 -20.21 2.45 2.81
C LEU A 8 -20.92 1.70 3.94
N LEU A 9 -21.44 2.39 4.96
CA LEU A 9 -22.14 1.73 6.07
C LEU A 9 -23.62 1.49 5.75
N CYS A 10 -24.28 2.44 5.08
CA CYS A 10 -25.71 2.41 4.85
C CYS A 10 -26.14 1.53 3.67
N TYR A 11 -25.26 1.26 2.69
CA TYR A 11 -25.60 0.54 1.46
C TYR A 11 -24.70 -0.70 1.25
N PRO A 12 -24.92 -1.79 2.01
CA PRO A 12 -24.01 -2.93 2.02
C PRO A 12 -23.98 -3.76 0.74
N LYS A 13 -25.10 -3.82 -0.01
CA LYS A 13 -25.13 -4.52 -1.30
C LYS A 13 -24.42 -3.70 -2.37
N ASP A 14 -24.80 -2.43 -2.50
CA ASP A 14 -24.24 -1.54 -3.52
C ASP A 14 -22.73 -1.31 -3.31
N ARG A 15 -22.24 -1.25 -2.06
CA ARG A 15 -20.80 -1.15 -1.80
C ARG A 15 -20.04 -2.40 -2.23
N GLU A 16 -20.61 -3.58 -2.03
CA GLU A 16 -19.97 -4.85 -2.39
C GLU A 16 -19.90 -5.00 -3.91
N GLU A 17 -20.98 -4.64 -4.60
CA GLU A 17 -21.01 -4.59 -6.06
C GLU A 17 -19.96 -3.60 -6.61
N LEU A 18 -19.93 -2.38 -6.09
CA LEU A 18 -18.96 -1.36 -6.52
C LEU A 18 -17.51 -1.79 -6.27
N LEU A 19 -17.20 -2.28 -5.07
CA LEU A 19 -15.84 -2.72 -4.72
C LEU A 19 -15.40 -3.93 -5.56
N THR A 20 -16.32 -4.83 -5.89
CA THR A 20 -16.05 -5.97 -6.77
C THR A 20 -15.74 -5.49 -8.19
N MET A 21 -16.55 -4.58 -8.72
CA MET A 21 -16.34 -4.00 -10.05
C MET A 21 -14.99 -3.29 -10.13
N LEU A 22 -14.68 -2.43 -9.15
CA LEU A 22 -13.38 -1.75 -9.07
C LEU A 22 -12.21 -2.72 -8.99
N THR A 23 -12.34 -3.77 -8.16
CA THR A 23 -11.30 -4.80 -8.03
C THR A 23 -11.04 -5.50 -9.36
N SER A 24 -12.11 -5.87 -10.09
CA SER A 24 -11.96 -6.54 -11.39
C SER A 24 -11.25 -5.68 -12.43
N VAL A 25 -11.57 -4.38 -12.50
CA VAL A 25 -10.93 -3.44 -13.43
C VAL A 25 -9.45 -3.22 -13.06
N ILE A 26 -9.14 -3.07 -11.77
CA ILE A 26 -7.76 -2.86 -11.30
C ILE A 26 -6.91 -4.09 -11.58
N VAL A 27 -7.40 -5.30 -11.28
CA VAL A 27 -6.67 -6.55 -11.54
C VAL A 27 -6.37 -6.70 -13.03
N ASN A 28 -7.37 -6.49 -13.88
CA ASN A 28 -7.20 -6.55 -15.34
C ASN A 28 -6.15 -5.53 -15.84
N TYR A 29 -6.24 -4.29 -15.37
CA TYR A 29 -5.25 -3.26 -15.73
C TYR A 29 -3.82 -3.66 -15.36
N LEU A 30 -3.62 -4.17 -14.13
CA LEU A 30 -2.29 -4.57 -13.65
C LEU A 30 -1.75 -5.82 -14.36
N GLU A 31 -2.62 -6.76 -14.74
CA GLU A 31 -2.22 -7.92 -15.55
C GLU A 31 -1.75 -7.49 -16.94
N ILE A 32 -2.48 -6.58 -17.59
CA ILE A 32 -2.08 -6.00 -18.88
C ILE A 32 -0.75 -5.25 -18.77
N GLU A 33 -0.58 -4.40 -17.76
CA GLU A 33 0.67 -3.66 -17.53
C GLU A 33 1.84 -4.61 -17.28
N GLY A 34 1.63 -5.64 -16.45
CA GLY A 34 2.65 -6.65 -16.15
C GLY A 34 3.07 -7.45 -17.38
N ASP A 35 2.12 -7.86 -18.22
CA ASP A 35 2.42 -8.56 -19.46
C ASP A 35 3.10 -7.64 -20.47
N PHE A 36 2.66 -6.39 -20.61
CA PHE A 36 3.32 -5.39 -21.46
C PHE A 36 4.79 -5.19 -21.04
N LEU A 37 5.07 -5.07 -19.74
CA LEU A 37 6.44 -4.91 -19.22
C LEU A 37 7.31 -6.14 -19.48
N LYS A 38 6.79 -7.37 -19.35
CA LYS A 38 7.52 -8.60 -19.73
C LYS A 38 7.89 -8.64 -21.21
N TRP A 39 7.02 -8.11 -22.07
CA TRP A 39 7.28 -8.02 -23.51
C TRP A 39 8.35 -6.98 -23.88
N TYR A 40 8.50 -5.93 -23.07
CA TYR A 40 9.47 -4.86 -23.33
C TYR A 40 10.85 -5.15 -22.73
N GLU A 41 10.93 -5.77 -21.54
CA GLU A 41 12.20 -6.16 -20.92
C GLU A 41 12.17 -7.57 -20.27
N PRO A 42 12.86 -8.58 -20.84
CA PRO A 42 12.80 -9.95 -20.34
C PRO A 42 13.51 -10.22 -19.00
N GLN A 43 13.97 -9.19 -18.26
CA GLN A 43 14.75 -9.36 -17.01
C GLN A 43 14.18 -8.66 -15.76
N THR A 44 13.00 -8.03 -15.81
CA THR A 44 12.48 -7.30 -14.64
C THR A 44 11.73 -8.21 -13.66
N PHE A 45 12.29 -8.36 -12.46
CA PHE A 45 11.66 -9.06 -11.33
C PHE A 45 10.56 -8.17 -10.72
N ILE A 46 9.31 -8.36 -11.14
CA ILE A 46 8.16 -7.59 -10.64
C ILE A 46 7.85 -8.02 -9.20
N ARG A 47 8.13 -7.16 -8.22
CA ARG A 47 7.67 -7.35 -6.82
C ARG A 47 6.25 -6.81 -6.66
N ARG A 48 5.39 -7.54 -5.93
CA ARG A 48 4.07 -7.02 -5.58
C ARG A 48 4.21 -5.97 -4.49
N HIS A 49 3.97 -4.70 -4.86
CA HIS A 49 4.01 -3.57 -3.95
C HIS A 49 2.62 -3.27 -3.36
N SER A 50 2.55 -3.17 -2.03
CA SER A 50 1.39 -2.53 -1.38
C SER A 50 1.49 -1.00 -1.52
N PRO A 51 0.42 -0.30 -1.95
CA PRO A 51 0.42 1.16 -2.01
C PRO A 51 0.63 1.78 -0.61
N SER A 52 1.29 2.94 -0.56
CA SER A 52 1.42 3.71 0.68
C SER A 52 0.04 4.18 1.14
N ILE A 53 -0.44 3.66 2.26
CA ILE A 53 -1.74 4.01 2.84
C ILE A 53 -1.50 4.78 4.13
N ASN A 54 -1.96 6.04 4.16
CA ASN A 54 -1.71 7.04 5.20
C ASN A 54 -2.42 6.75 6.56
N THR A 55 -2.80 5.50 6.83
CA THR A 55 -3.42 5.03 8.08
C THR A 55 -3.06 3.56 8.41
N ALA A 56 -2.01 3.01 7.80
CA ALA A 56 -1.69 1.59 7.77
C ALA A 56 -1.16 0.97 9.08
N ALA A 57 -0.72 1.75 10.08
CA ALA A 57 -0.18 1.15 11.32
C ALA A 57 -1.15 0.16 11.97
N TYR A 58 -2.46 0.46 11.96
CA TYR A 58 -3.49 -0.41 12.52
C TYR A 58 -3.78 -1.68 11.70
N SER A 59 -3.32 -1.75 10.45
CA SER A 59 -3.58 -2.87 9.54
C SER A 59 -2.32 -3.61 9.11
N LEU A 60 -1.12 -3.23 9.58
CA LEU A 60 0.16 -3.86 9.21
C LEU A 60 0.13 -5.39 9.34
N THR A 61 -0.37 -5.91 10.45
CA THR A 61 -0.48 -7.36 10.67
C THR A 61 -1.40 -8.03 9.65
N LYS A 62 -2.54 -7.41 9.29
CA LYS A 62 -3.45 -7.94 8.27
C LYS A 62 -2.85 -7.84 6.87
N GLN A 63 -2.16 -6.74 6.57
CA GLN A 63 -1.48 -6.57 5.29
C GLN A 63 -0.36 -7.60 5.10
N SER A 64 0.34 -7.97 6.19
CA SER A 64 1.40 -8.98 6.15
C SER A 64 0.92 -10.36 5.69
N THR A 65 -0.37 -10.64 5.82
CA THR A 65 -0.96 -11.93 5.39
C THR A 65 -1.52 -11.91 3.97
N LEU A 66 -1.55 -10.76 3.28
CA LEU A 66 -2.15 -10.62 1.94
C LEU A 66 -1.23 -11.05 0.79
N GLY A 67 0.00 -11.50 1.07
CA GLY A 67 0.92 -12.01 0.06
C GLY A 67 1.66 -10.94 -0.74
N TYR A 68 1.80 -9.72 -0.20
CA TYR A 68 2.68 -8.68 -0.75
C TYR A 68 4.13 -8.93 -0.33
N ASP A 69 5.07 -8.66 -1.25
CA ASP A 69 6.51 -8.78 -0.98
C ASP A 69 7.05 -7.56 -0.21
N VAL A 70 6.43 -6.40 -0.45
CA VAL A 70 6.84 -5.10 0.09
C VAL A 70 5.65 -4.36 0.67
N ILE A 71 5.78 -3.88 1.90
CA ILE A 71 4.81 -3.00 2.57
C ILE A 71 5.43 -1.62 2.77
N SER A 72 4.75 -0.59 2.28
CA SER A 72 5.20 0.80 2.42
C SER A 72 4.75 1.40 3.76
N LEU A 73 5.63 2.17 4.40
CA LEU A 73 5.39 2.89 5.64
C LEU A 73 5.28 4.39 5.40
N ASP A 74 4.28 5.01 6.01
CA ASP A 74 4.15 6.46 6.10
C ASP A 74 5.10 7.05 7.14
N GLY A 75 5.44 8.34 7.02
CA GLY A 75 6.37 9.01 7.93
C GLY A 75 5.91 9.17 9.38
N THR A 76 4.64 8.88 9.66
CA THR A 76 4.12 8.82 11.03
C THR A 76 4.35 7.46 11.72
N VAL A 77 4.78 6.43 10.99
CA VAL A 77 4.94 5.07 11.52
C VAL A 77 6.35 4.84 12.05
N ASP A 78 6.45 4.36 13.29
CA ASP A 78 7.72 3.92 13.89
C ASP A 78 8.22 2.64 13.18
N PRO A 79 9.40 2.67 12.54
CA PRO A 79 9.90 1.56 11.75
C PRO A 79 10.27 0.34 12.61
N VAL A 80 10.68 0.55 13.87
CA VAL A 80 11.04 -0.54 14.79
C VAL A 80 9.78 -1.31 15.17
N LYS A 81 8.73 -0.61 15.61
CA LYS A 81 7.43 -1.22 15.91
C LYS A 81 6.79 -1.84 14.68
N ALA A 82 6.90 -1.20 13.52
CA ALA A 82 6.39 -1.76 12.27
C ALA A 82 7.08 -3.08 11.93
N ARG A 83 8.39 -3.22 12.20
CA ARG A 83 9.13 -4.46 11.99
C ARG A 83 8.69 -5.58 12.92
N GLU A 84 8.40 -5.27 14.19
CA GLU A 84 7.88 -6.25 15.15
C GLU A 84 6.51 -6.82 14.74
N LEU A 85 5.69 -6.04 14.01
CA LEU A 85 4.32 -6.39 13.66
C LEU A 85 4.16 -7.21 12.37
N VAL A 86 5.21 -7.34 11.55
CA VAL A 86 5.15 -7.99 10.25
C VAL A 86 6.15 -9.14 10.14
N SER A 87 5.85 -10.11 9.29
CA SER A 87 6.73 -11.26 9.05
C SER A 87 8.14 -10.82 8.59
N PRO A 88 9.21 -11.53 9.02
CA PRO A 88 10.58 -11.25 8.57
C PRO A 88 10.77 -11.29 7.05
N ASN A 89 9.93 -12.05 6.34
CA ASN A 89 10.01 -12.24 4.90
C ASN A 89 9.48 -11.04 4.09
N ILE A 90 8.87 -10.05 4.74
CA ILE A 90 8.32 -8.87 4.08
C ILE A 90 9.32 -7.73 4.17
N THR A 91 9.57 -7.09 3.03
CA THR A 91 10.39 -5.88 2.97
C THR A 91 9.57 -4.66 3.39
N LEU A 92 10.13 -3.77 4.20
CA LEU A 92 9.51 -2.47 4.50
C LEU A 92 10.16 -1.38 3.65
N GLN A 93 9.34 -0.51 3.07
CA GLN A 93 9.79 0.61 2.24
C GLN A 93 9.24 1.93 2.82
N GLY A 94 10.05 2.98 2.93
CA GLY A 94 9.70 4.21 3.66
C GLY A 94 10.77 4.55 4.68
N ASN A 95 10.56 5.41 5.68
CA ASN A 95 9.36 6.12 6.15
C ASN A 95 9.65 7.63 6.25
N PHE A 96 10.38 8.20 5.29
CA PHE A 96 10.79 9.59 5.38
C PHE A 96 9.58 10.53 5.28
N ASP A 97 9.47 11.48 6.23
CA ASP A 97 8.41 12.49 6.20
C ASP A 97 8.74 13.55 5.14
N THR A 98 7.85 13.75 4.17
CA THR A 98 8.10 14.73 3.10
C THR A 98 8.25 16.16 3.61
N ARG A 99 7.73 16.48 4.79
CA ARG A 99 7.92 17.80 5.44
C ARG A 99 9.39 18.05 5.81
N ASP A 100 10.15 16.99 6.04
CA ASP A 100 11.56 17.06 6.37
C ASP A 100 12.40 17.53 5.18
N MET A 101 11.90 17.42 3.94
CA MET A 101 12.56 17.98 2.76
C MET A 101 12.69 19.50 2.80
N TYR A 102 11.85 20.20 3.57
CA TYR A 102 11.89 21.66 3.71
C TYR A 102 12.74 22.12 4.90
N LYS A 103 13.25 21.18 5.70
CA LYS A 103 14.07 21.49 6.85
C LYS A 103 15.52 21.71 6.42
N THR A 104 16.27 22.46 7.24
CA THR A 104 17.71 22.59 6.99
C THR A 104 18.40 21.23 7.20
N PRO A 105 19.47 20.90 6.44
CA PRO A 105 20.16 19.61 6.58
C PRO A 105 20.60 19.28 8.01
N LYS A 106 20.95 20.31 8.80
CA LYS A 106 21.37 20.16 10.19
C LYS A 106 20.26 19.66 11.11
N SER A 107 19.00 19.88 10.77
CA SER A 107 17.83 19.45 11.55
C SER A 107 17.30 18.06 11.16
N LEU A 108 17.99 17.36 10.26
CA LEU A 108 17.69 16.00 9.81
C LEU A 108 18.63 14.95 10.42
N LEU A 109 19.61 15.39 11.21
CA LEU A 109 20.56 14.57 11.97
C LEU A 109 20.11 14.45 13.42
#